data_AF-A0A937WM82-F1
#
_entry.id   AF-A0A937WM82-F1
#
_cell.length_a   1.000
_cell.length_b   1.000
_cell.length_c   1.000
_cell.angle_alpha   90.00
_cell.angle_beta   90.00
_cell.angle_gamma   90.00
#
_symmetry.space_group_name_H-M   'P 1'
#
loop_
_entity.id
_entity.type
_entity.pdbx_description
1 polymer ?
#
loop_
_entity_poly.entity_id
_entity_poly.type
_entity_poly.pdbx_seq_one_letter_code
_entity_poly.pdbx_strand_id
1 'polypeptide(L)'
;MSATITISDELLNALRFFGEANIERQMTAFLEEVLLYKLKECNDQLLPFEAKYGMSFSEFDQAWETGRIPNPHCHEVESDYIDWEALEMEKKKILRLLLDFKRSPDEGYAIV
;
A
#
# COMPACT_ATOMS: atom_id res chain seq x y z
N MET A 1 -19.54 -7.11 13.73
CA MET A 1 -20.61 -6.16 13.37
C MET A 1 -20.81 -6.27 11.86
N SER A 2 -22.04 -6.40 11.37
CA SER A 2 -22.31 -6.34 9.93
C SER A 2 -22.56 -4.88 9.52
N ALA A 3 -21.93 -4.45 8.43
CA ALA A 3 -22.19 -3.15 7.81
C ALA A 3 -22.91 -3.39 6.48
N THR A 4 -24.01 -2.67 6.26
CA THR A 4 -24.74 -2.74 4.99
C THR A 4 -24.26 -1.62 4.08
N ILE A 5 -23.81 -1.98 2.88
CA ILE A 5 -23.49 -1.03 1.81
C ILE A 5 -24.51 -1.18 0.68
N THR A 6 -24.94 -0.07 0.10
CA THR A 6 -25.82 -0.05 -1.08
C THR A 6 -24.97 0.18 -2.32
N ILE A 7 -25.16 -0.63 -3.36
CA ILE A 7 -24.47 -0.51 -4.65
C ILE A 7 -25.49 -0.47 -5.78
N SER A 8 -25.11 0.11 -6.93
CA SER A 8 -25.99 0.17 -8.09
C SER A 8 -26.11 -1.20 -8.78
N ASP A 9 -27.19 -1.41 -9.52
CA ASP A 9 -27.42 -2.65 -10.26
C ASP A 9 -26.35 -2.88 -11.33
N GLU A 10 -25.82 -1.80 -11.94
CA GLU A 10 -24.71 -1.89 -12.89
C GLU A 10 -23.45 -2.47 -12.23
N LEU A 11 -23.10 -1.99 -11.04
CA LEU A 11 -21.94 -2.49 -10.30
C LEU A 11 -22.16 -3.93 -9.83
N LEU A 12 -23.36 -4.26 -9.37
CA LEU A 12 -23.73 -5.63 -9.00
C LEU A 12 -23.60 -6.60 -10.19
N ASN A 13 -24.03 -6.18 -11.38
CA ASN A 13 -23.90 -6.96 -12.60
C ASN A 13 -22.44 -7.12 -13.04
N ALA A 14 -21.65 -6.06 -12.93
CA ALA A 14 -20.21 -6.11 -13.20
C ALA A 14 -19.49 -7.07 -12.24
N LEU A 15 -19.85 -7.09 -10.95
CA LEU A 15 -19.29 -8.03 -9.99
C LEU A 15 -19.67 -9.48 -10.35
N ARG A 16 -20.94 -9.74 -10.71
CA ARG A 16 -21.39 -11.07 -11.16
C ARG A 16 -20.63 -11.60 -12.38
N PHE A 17 -20.08 -10.73 -13.23
CA PHE A 17 -19.23 -11.15 -14.35
C PHE A 17 -17.96 -11.89 -13.89
N PHE A 18 -17.40 -11.52 -12.74
CA PHE A 18 -16.22 -12.16 -12.17
C PHE A 18 -16.53 -13.50 -11.47
N GLY A 19 -17.81 -13.88 -11.35
CA GLY A 19 -18.26 -15.22 -10.96
C GLY A 19 -19.49 -15.22 -10.04
N GLU A 20 -19.94 -16.43 -9.67
CA GLU A 20 -21.06 -16.66 -8.74
C GLU A 20 -20.64 -16.65 -7.25
N ALA A 21 -19.37 -16.36 -6.96
CA ALA A 21 -18.85 -16.37 -5.59
C ALA A 21 -19.49 -15.27 -4.73
N ASN A 22 -19.48 -15.45 -3.41
CA ASN A 22 -19.90 -14.43 -2.44
C ASN A 22 -19.28 -13.05 -2.81
N ILE A 23 -20.14 -12.03 -3.03
CA ILE A 23 -19.73 -10.67 -3.43
C ILE A 23 -18.68 -10.11 -2.47
N GLU A 24 -18.81 -10.39 -1.17
CA GLU A 24 -17.83 -9.96 -0.17
C GLU A 24 -16.44 -10.55 -0.45
N ARG A 25 -16.39 -11.82 -0.85
CA ARG A 25 -15.13 -12.51 -1.22
C ARG A 25 -14.54 -11.94 -2.51
N GLN A 26 -15.38 -11.66 -3.51
CA GLN A 26 -14.93 -11.04 -4.76
C GLN A 26 -14.38 -9.64 -4.52
N MET A 27 -15.08 -8.83 -3.73
CA MET A 27 -14.64 -7.50 -3.33
C MET A 27 -13.34 -7.56 -2.53
N THR A 28 -13.21 -8.54 -1.63
CA THR A 28 -11.98 -8.74 -0.85
C THR A 28 -10.79 -9.05 -1.76
N ALA A 29 -10.95 -10.01 -2.68
CA ALA A 29 -9.89 -10.36 -3.62
C ALA A 29 -9.52 -9.18 -4.53
N PHE A 30 -10.51 -8.44 -5.05
CA PHE A 30 -10.27 -7.26 -5.87
C PHE A 30 -9.52 -6.17 -5.09
N LEU A 31 -9.91 -5.89 -3.84
CA LEU A 31 -9.22 -4.91 -3.01
C LEU A 31 -7.79 -5.35 -2.68
N GLU A 32 -7.56 -6.64 -2.44
CA GLU A 32 -6.20 -7.17 -2.25
C GLU A 32 -5.34 -6.94 -3.49
N GLU A 33 -5.85 -7.26 -4.69
CA GLU A 33 -5.14 -7.02 -5.96
C GLU A 33 -4.81 -5.53 -6.17
N VAL A 34 -5.77 -4.64 -5.91
CA VAL A 34 -5.57 -3.19 -6.00
C VAL A 34 -4.50 -2.71 -5.01
N LEU A 35 -4.51 -3.21 -3.78
CA LEU A 35 -3.50 -2.85 -2.77
C LEU A 35 -2.12 -3.37 -3.14
N LEU A 36 -2.01 -4.58 -3.68
CA LEU A 36 -0.74 -5.13 -4.18
C LEU A 36 -0.20 -4.32 -5.36
N TYR A 37 -1.08 -3.93 -6.28
CA TYR A 37 -0.72 -3.03 -7.39
C TYR A 37 -0.22 -1.68 -6.88
N LYS A 38 -0.92 -1.06 -5.93
CA LYS A 38 -0.51 0.21 -5.30
C LYS A 38 0.80 0.09 -4.54
N LEU A 39 1.02 -1.02 -3.84
CA LEU A 39 2.28 -1.31 -3.17
C LEU A 39 3.45 -1.37 -4.16
N LYS A 40 3.23 -2.00 -5.32
CA LYS A 40 4.21 -2.03 -6.40
C LYS A 40 4.51 -0.62 -6.93
N GLU A 41 3.48 0.16 -7.26
CA GLU A 41 3.65 1.55 -7.73
C GLU A 41 4.43 2.41 -6.72
N CYS A 42 4.17 2.21 -5.42
CA CYS A 42 4.87 2.92 -4.36
C CYS A 42 6.35 2.51 -4.29
N ASN A 43 6.65 1.21 -4.36
CA ASN A 43 8.05 0.73 -4.41
C ASN A 43 8.79 1.22 -5.66
N ASP A 44 8.14 1.23 -6.83
CA ASP A 44 8.72 1.73 -8.07
C ASP A 44 9.09 3.22 -7.97
N GLN A 45 8.31 4.02 -7.22
CA GLN A 45 8.58 5.43 -6.94
C GLN A 45 9.63 5.66 -5.84
N LEU A 46 9.85 4.69 -4.96
CA LEU A 46 10.88 4.75 -3.91
C LEU A 46 12.29 4.46 -4.45
N LEU A 47 12.39 3.57 -5.45
CA LEU A 47 13.66 3.14 -6.04
C LEU A 47 14.58 4.29 -6.50
N PRO A 48 14.08 5.35 -7.17
CA PRO A 48 14.92 6.49 -7.56
C PRO A 48 15.60 7.19 -6.39
N PHE A 49 14.93 7.32 -5.24
CA PHE A 49 15.52 7.95 -4.06
C PHE A 49 16.61 7.06 -3.45
N GLU A 50 16.33 5.76 -3.29
CA GLU A 50 17.32 4.79 -2.80
C GLU A 50 18.55 4.74 -3.70
N ALA A 51 18.35 4.78 -5.03
CA ALA A 51 19.44 4.82 -6.00
C ALA A 51 20.23 6.14 -5.96
N LYS A 52 19.54 7.29 -5.78
CA LYS A 52 20.16 8.62 -5.70
C LYS A 52 21.06 8.76 -4.47
N TYR A 53 20.58 8.30 -3.32
CA TYR A 53 21.28 8.47 -2.04
C TYR A 53 22.11 7.26 -1.62
N GLY A 54 21.95 6.11 -2.29
CA GLY A 54 22.71 4.89 -2.02
C GLY A 54 22.41 4.27 -0.65
N MET A 55 21.24 4.55 -0.09
CA MET A 55 20.81 4.11 1.23
C MET A 55 19.28 4.02 1.29
N SER A 56 18.75 3.33 2.30
CA SER A 56 17.32 3.30 2.59
C SER A 56 16.81 4.61 3.20
N PHE A 57 15.49 4.84 3.17
CA PHE A 57 14.90 6.02 3.82
C PHE A 57 15.26 6.11 5.31
N SER A 58 15.26 4.97 6.02
CA SER A 58 15.58 4.97 7.46
C SER A 58 17.03 5.41 7.73
N GLU A 59 17.96 5.06 6.84
CA GLU A 59 19.36 5.51 6.94
C GLU A 59 19.49 6.98 6.56
N PHE A 60 18.73 7.42 5.56
CA PHE A 60 18.67 8.82 5.14
C PHE A 60 18.11 9.73 6.24
N ASP A 61 16.97 9.37 6.83
CA ASP A 61 16.33 10.05 7.96
C ASP A 61 17.29 10.19 9.15
N GLN A 62 17.96 9.10 9.52
CA GLN A 62 18.98 9.15 10.57
C GLN A 62 20.17 10.06 10.20
N ALA A 63 20.63 10.01 8.95
CA ALA A 63 21.71 10.87 8.48
C ALA A 63 21.31 12.36 8.45
N TRP A 64 20.05 12.64 8.15
CA TRP A 64 19.47 13.98 8.16
C TRP A 64 19.45 14.55 9.58
N GLU A 65 18.85 13.83 10.53
CA GLU A 65 18.78 14.20 11.94
C GLU A 65 20.16 14.36 12.61
N THR A 66 21.15 13.58 12.16
CA THR A 66 22.53 13.65 12.68
C THR A 66 23.43 14.62 11.91
N GLY A 67 22.90 15.37 10.93
CA GLY A 67 23.65 16.37 10.16
C GLY A 67 24.73 15.80 9.24
N ARG A 68 24.59 14.54 8.82
CA ARG A 68 25.53 13.84 7.93
C ARG A 68 25.16 13.95 6.45
N ILE A 69 23.94 14.38 6.14
CA ILE A 69 23.54 14.70 4.77
C ILE A 69 24.25 15.99 4.33
N PRO A 70 24.99 15.98 3.22
CA PRO A 70 25.64 17.19 2.70
C PRO A 70 24.59 18.16 2.16
N ASN A 71 24.67 19.43 2.57
CA ASN A 71 23.78 20.51 2.15
C ASN A 71 22.27 20.16 2.26
N PRO A 72 21.79 19.77 3.45
CA PRO A 72 20.44 19.24 3.62
C PRO A 72 19.36 20.27 3.27
N HIS A 73 19.64 21.56 3.49
CA HIS A 73 18.70 22.66 3.24
C HIS A 73 18.76 23.22 1.81
N CYS A 74 19.36 22.51 0.85
CA CYS A 74 19.09 22.85 -0.53
C CYS A 74 17.70 22.33 -0.93
N HIS A 75 17.00 23.12 -1.74
CA HIS A 75 15.63 22.82 -2.16
C HIS A 75 15.47 21.40 -2.71
N GLU A 76 16.49 20.88 -3.40
CA GLU A 76 16.46 19.54 -3.97
C GLU A 76 16.43 18.45 -2.90
N VAL A 77 17.33 18.50 -1.91
CA VAL A 77 17.42 17.45 -0.88
C VAL A 77 16.23 17.54 0.10
N GLU A 78 15.75 18.74 0.39
CA GLU A 78 14.55 18.92 1.21
C GLU A 78 13.28 18.39 0.51
N SER A 79 13.12 18.67 -0.79
CA SER A 79 12.00 18.12 -1.57
C SER A 79 12.06 16.59 -1.62
N ASP A 80 13.24 16.03 -1.88
CA ASP A 80 13.43 14.58 -1.91
C ASP A 80 13.09 13.94 -0.56
N TYR A 81 13.49 14.55 0.56
CA TYR A 81 13.15 14.05 1.89
C TYR A 81 11.63 14.01 2.11
N ILE A 82 10.93 15.10 1.79
CA ILE A 82 9.47 15.22 1.97
C ILE A 82 8.73 14.20 1.10
N ASP A 83 9.09 14.10 -0.18
CA ASP A 83 8.44 13.20 -1.13
C ASP A 83 8.70 11.74 -0.76
N TRP A 84 9.93 11.42 -0.34
CA TRP A 84 10.30 10.08 0.09
C TRP A 84 9.59 9.68 1.39
N GLU A 85 9.51 10.58 2.38
CA GLU A 85 8.77 10.35 3.63
C GLU A 85 7.30 10.05 3.35
N ALA A 86 6.67 10.83 2.45
CA ALA A 86 5.27 10.65 2.08
C ALA A 86 5.03 9.25 1.47
N LEU A 87 5.90 8.80 0.56
CA LEU A 87 5.82 7.47 -0.05
C LEU A 87 6.02 6.36 0.98
N GLU A 88 6.98 6.49 1.90
CA GLU A 88 7.18 5.52 2.98
C GLU A 88 5.98 5.43 3.93
N MET A 89 5.32 6.56 4.22
CA MET A 89 4.07 6.57 4.97
C MET A 89 2.93 5.88 4.21
N GLU A 90 2.81 6.10 2.89
CA GLU A 90 1.81 5.44 2.05
C GLU A 90 2.03 3.92 1.98
N LYS A 91 3.27 3.49 1.74
CA LYS A 91 3.67 2.07 1.78
C LYS A 91 3.28 1.41 3.10
N LYS A 92 3.57 2.06 4.24
CA LYS A 92 3.19 1.55 5.57
C LYS A 92 1.67 1.40 5.74
N LYS A 93 0.87 2.33 5.21
CA LYS A 93 -0.60 2.23 5.23
C LYS A 93 -1.10 1.05 4.39
N ILE A 94 -0.58 0.89 3.17
CA ILE A 94 -0.96 -0.21 2.27
C ILE A 94 -0.62 -1.57 2.90
N LEU A 95 0.60 -1.72 3.44
CA LEU A 95 1.03 -2.95 4.11
C LEU A 95 0.16 -3.30 5.32
N ARG A 96 -0.29 -2.29 6.09
CA ARG A 96 -1.21 -2.50 7.21
C ARG A 96 -2.55 -3.04 6.73
N LEU A 97 -3.13 -2.44 5.68
CA LEU A 97 -4.38 -2.92 5.10
C LEU A 97 -4.25 -4.37 4.60
N LEU A 98 -3.18 -4.70 3.88
CA LEU A 98 -2.92 -6.07 3.41
C LEU A 98 -2.77 -7.08 4.57
N LEU A 99 -2.13 -6.68 5.68
CA LEU A 99 -2.05 -7.53 6.88
C LEU A 99 -3.42 -7.77 7.51
N ASP A 100 -4.26 -6.75 7.56
CA ASP A 100 -5.62 -6.86 8.09
C ASP A 100 -6.48 -7.80 7.23
N PHE A 101 -6.35 -7.74 5.90
CA PHE A 101 -6.99 -8.67 4.97
C PHE A 101 -6.54 -10.13 5.19
N LYS A 102 -5.24 -10.38 5.36
CA LYS A 102 -4.71 -11.74 5.62
C LYS A 102 -5.09 -12.31 6.98
N ARG A 103 -5.41 -11.46 7.95
CA ARG A 103 -5.80 -11.87 9.31
C ARG A 103 -7.28 -12.18 9.45
N SER A 104 -8.12 -11.75 8.50
CA SER A 104 -9.50 -12.23 8.40
C SER A 104 -9.43 -13.67 7.90
N PRO A 105 -9.59 -14.68 8.77
CA PRO A 105 -9.45 -16.06 8.33
C PRO A 105 -10.59 -16.34 7.34
N ASP A 106 -10.29 -17.04 6.25
CA ASP A 106 -11.28 -17.88 5.59
C ASP A 106 -11.89 -18.77 6.70
N GLU A 107 -13.06 -18.40 7.21
CA GLU A 107 -13.86 -19.29 8.04
C GLU A 107 -14.20 -20.51 7.20
N GLY A 108 -13.53 -21.63 7.49
CA GLY A 108 -13.96 -22.96 7.11
C GLY A 108 -13.39 -23.49 5.80
N TYR A 109 -12.24 -24.16 5.91
CA TYR A 109 -12.09 -25.44 5.23
C TYR A 109 -11.62 -26.49 6.23
N ALA A 110 -12.60 -27.10 6.91
CA ALA A 110 -12.47 -28.49 7.30
C ALA A 110 -12.55 -29.32 6.01
N ILE A 111 -11.41 -29.83 5.56
CA ILE A 111 -11.37 -31.02 4.70
C ILE A 111 -10.87 -32.15 5.57
N VAL A 112 -11.80 -32.86 6.21
CA VAL A 112 -11.80 -34.33 6.38
C VAL A 112 -13.24 -34.79 6.45
#